data_AF-A0A8T3U9E7-F1
#
_entry.id   AF-A0A8T3U9E7-F1
#
_cell.length_a   1.000
_cell.length_b   1.000
_cell.length_c   1.000
_cell.angle_alpha   90.00
_cell.angle_beta   90.00
_cell.angle_gamma   90.00
#
_symmetry.space_group_name_H-M   'P 1'
#
loop_
_entity.id
_entity.type
_entity.pdbx_description
1 polymer ?
#
loop_
_entity_poly.entity_id
_entity_poly.type
_entity_poly.pdbx_seq_one_letter_code
_entity_poly.pdbx_strand_id
1 'polypeptide(L)'
;MDKSSFGYFIVKPDGAKDINGILDDIEDKFDEDMIRYYKIDNFDEVVNELYYKHFDEKGDKFKKSFADYLRALKEIYGNSSLLVLIKSNNKDYDALGKDILDKKMELRQKFAKTDIAVVTNNTELDASNRIVLTDLDFNSMKQRIFKEPGNYRISDFNVIHSPDSDQETVKDELKILYKIGVLKSENMLDKNIIDTIRKYKTFEVLNVDKREIGIEYPSMGEHMMDSVRRGY
;
A
#
# COMPACT_ATOMS: atom_id res chain seq x y z
N MET A 1 22.14 3.44 -23.99
CA MET A 1 22.12 3.61 -22.53
C MET A 1 20.78 3.06 -22.08
N ASP A 2 20.77 1.87 -21.50
CA ASP A 2 19.55 1.23 -21.00
C ASP A 2 19.07 2.02 -19.78
N LYS A 3 18.21 3.01 -20.00
CA LYS A 3 17.54 3.72 -18.91
C LYS A 3 16.40 2.86 -18.43
N SER A 4 16.71 1.85 -17.61
CA SER A 4 15.68 1.11 -16.92
C SER A 4 14.90 2.04 -15.99
N SER A 5 13.58 2.03 -16.10
CA SER A 5 12.68 2.74 -15.20
C SER A 5 12.14 1.80 -14.14
N PHE A 6 11.71 2.38 -13.03
CA PHE A 6 11.18 1.64 -11.89
C PHE A 6 9.90 2.29 -11.40
N GLY A 7 9.01 1.47 -10.90
CA GLY A 7 7.90 1.92 -10.08
C GLY A 7 7.35 0.76 -9.26
N TYR A 8 6.33 1.01 -8.45
CA TYR A 8 5.90 0.02 -7.49
C TYR A 8 4.41 0.13 -7.16
N PHE A 9 3.85 -0.96 -6.66
CA PHE A 9 2.59 -0.98 -5.93
C PHE A 9 2.84 -1.49 -4.52
N ILE A 10 2.08 -0.99 -3.55
CA ILE A 10 1.93 -1.60 -2.23
C ILE A 10 0.48 -2.06 -2.12
N VAL A 11 0.28 -3.37 -2.06
CA VAL A 11 -0.99 -3.97 -1.68
C VAL A 11 -1.09 -3.88 -0.16
N LYS A 12 -2.00 -3.02 0.30
CA LYS A 12 -2.22 -2.72 1.72
C LYS A 12 -2.86 -3.91 2.44
N PRO A 13 -2.81 -3.95 3.79
CA PRO A 13 -3.38 -5.05 4.57
C PRO A 13 -4.80 -5.48 4.17
N ASP A 14 -5.68 -4.52 3.89
CA ASP A 14 -7.07 -4.73 3.45
C ASP A 14 -7.20 -5.36 2.05
N GLY A 15 -6.15 -5.32 1.24
CA GLY A 15 -6.07 -5.96 -0.07
C GLY A 15 -5.76 -7.46 -0.05
N ALA A 16 -5.34 -8.03 1.09
CA ALA A 16 -4.92 -9.44 1.15
C ALA A 16 -6.02 -10.42 0.71
N LYS A 17 -7.30 -10.10 0.98
CA LYS A 17 -8.45 -10.94 0.58
C LYS A 17 -8.64 -11.01 -0.93
N ASP A 18 -8.22 -9.97 -1.65
CA ASP A 18 -8.40 -9.81 -3.09
C ASP A 18 -7.08 -10.03 -3.85
N ILE A 19 -6.05 -10.55 -3.17
CA ILE A 19 -4.68 -10.60 -3.68
C ILE A 19 -4.53 -11.33 -5.02
N ASN A 20 -5.33 -12.37 -5.28
CA ASN A 20 -5.26 -13.09 -6.56
C ASN A 20 -5.60 -12.15 -7.72
N GLY A 21 -6.77 -11.50 -7.67
CA GLY A 21 -7.20 -10.58 -8.71
C GLY A 21 -6.33 -9.33 -8.80
N ILE A 22 -5.80 -8.83 -7.68
CA ILE A 22 -4.86 -7.70 -7.68
C ILE A 22 -3.57 -8.08 -8.40
N LEU A 23 -2.98 -9.24 -8.05
CA LEU A 23 -1.73 -9.69 -8.65
C LEU A 23 -1.90 -10.10 -10.11
N ASP A 24 -2.99 -10.80 -10.46
CA ASP A 24 -3.30 -11.15 -11.87
C ASP A 24 -3.36 -9.88 -12.73
N ASP A 25 -4.12 -8.86 -12.29
CA ASP A 25 -4.27 -7.61 -13.04
C ASP A 25 -2.95 -6.80 -13.19
N ILE A 26 -2.05 -6.89 -12.20
CA ILE A 26 -0.72 -6.25 -12.25
C ILE A 26 0.19 -7.05 -13.17
N GLU A 27 0.31 -8.36 -12.95
CA GLU A 27 1.17 -9.27 -13.71
C GLU A 27 0.80 -9.27 -15.19
N ASP A 28 -0.50 -9.25 -15.53
CA ASP A 28 -0.98 -9.18 -16.91
C ASP A 28 -0.66 -7.83 -17.59
N LYS A 29 -0.65 -6.72 -16.84
CA LYS A 29 -0.37 -5.38 -17.39
C LYS A 29 1.13 -5.14 -17.61
N PHE A 30 1.96 -5.80 -16.82
CA PHE A 30 3.42 -5.62 -16.78
C PHE A 30 4.15 -6.92 -17.13
N ASP A 31 3.56 -7.73 -18.02
CA ASP A 31 4.04 -9.06 -18.44
C ASP A 31 5.39 -9.02 -19.17
N GLU A 32 5.67 -7.92 -19.89
CA GLU A 32 6.97 -7.64 -20.52
C GLU A 32 8.02 -7.05 -19.56
N ASP A 33 7.61 -6.68 -18.33
CA ASP A 33 8.45 -6.00 -17.34
C ASP A 33 8.93 -6.98 -16.25
N MET A 34 10.05 -6.69 -15.59
CA MET A 34 10.52 -7.51 -14.48
C MET A 34 9.75 -7.17 -13.21
N ILE A 35 9.07 -8.17 -12.64
CA ILE A 35 8.33 -8.05 -11.38
C ILE A 35 9.12 -8.69 -10.23
N ARG A 36 9.22 -8.00 -9.09
CA ARG A 36 9.76 -8.53 -7.83
C ARG A 36 8.84 -8.20 -6.67
N TYR A 37 8.80 -9.09 -5.69
CA TYR A 37 7.95 -8.92 -4.51
C TYR A 37 8.79 -8.73 -3.26
N TYR A 38 8.36 -7.82 -2.39
CA TYR A 38 9.01 -7.53 -1.12
C TYR A 38 7.95 -7.51 -0.02
N LYS A 39 8.28 -8.08 1.14
CA LYS A 39 7.44 -7.94 2.33
C LYS A 39 7.62 -6.57 2.96
N ILE A 40 6.55 -6.07 3.55
CA ILE A 40 6.54 -4.94 4.45
C ILE A 40 5.88 -5.42 5.74
N ASP A 41 6.65 -5.51 6.84
CA ASP A 41 6.14 -5.99 8.13
C ASP A 41 5.40 -4.88 8.91
N ASN A 42 5.76 -3.60 8.66
CA ASN A 42 5.25 -2.43 9.39
C ASN A 42 4.66 -1.40 8.42
N PHE A 43 3.48 -1.70 7.87
CA PHE A 43 2.85 -0.88 6.84
C PHE A 43 2.58 0.56 7.31
N ASP A 44 2.09 0.75 8.53
CA ASP A 44 1.82 2.07 9.11
C ASP A 44 3.04 2.99 9.14
N GLU A 45 4.23 2.49 9.52
CA GLU A 45 5.47 3.26 9.46
C GLU A 45 5.88 3.59 8.04
N VAL A 46 5.87 2.59 7.14
CA VAL A 46 6.26 2.79 5.73
C VAL A 46 5.37 3.83 5.06
N VAL A 47 4.04 3.73 5.22
CA VAL A 47 3.11 4.63 4.53
C VAL A 47 3.13 6.03 5.14
N ASN A 48 3.46 6.19 6.43
CA ASN A 48 3.68 7.53 7.00
C ASN A 48 4.87 8.24 6.35
N GLU A 49 5.97 7.53 6.06
CA GLU A 49 7.13 8.12 5.37
C GLU A 49 6.80 8.45 3.91
N LEU A 50 5.96 7.64 3.24
CA LEU A 50 5.55 7.89 1.84
C LEU A 50 4.56 9.06 1.71
N TYR A 51 3.74 9.34 2.73
CA TYR A 51 2.74 10.41 2.71
C TYR A 51 3.31 11.79 3.10
N TYR A 52 4.63 11.95 3.14
CA TYR A 52 5.32 13.18 3.57
C TYR A 52 4.79 14.45 2.89
N LYS A 53 4.65 14.46 1.56
CA LYS A 53 4.12 15.61 0.81
C LYS A 53 2.71 15.99 1.25
N HIS A 54 1.85 15.00 1.49
CA HIS A 54 0.49 15.26 1.97
C HIS A 54 0.45 15.79 3.40
N PHE A 55 1.39 15.39 4.26
CA PHE A 55 1.49 15.95 5.60
C PHE A 55 1.94 17.41 5.57
N ASP A 56 2.91 17.73 4.71
CA ASP A 56 3.39 19.09 4.52
C ASP A 56 2.29 20.01 3.94
N GLU A 57 1.52 19.52 2.97
CA GLU A 57 0.45 20.29 2.31
C GLU A 57 -0.81 20.45 3.17
N LYS A 58 -1.24 19.39 3.88
CA LYS A 58 -2.56 19.33 4.53
C LYS A 58 -2.51 19.56 6.05
N GLY A 59 -1.32 19.59 6.63
CA GLY A 59 -1.07 19.91 8.03
C GLY A 59 -1.59 18.89 9.05
N ASP A 60 -1.53 19.27 10.33
CA ASP A 60 -1.69 18.37 11.48
C ASP A 60 -3.06 17.67 11.55
N LYS A 61 -4.14 18.33 11.12
CA LYS A 61 -5.48 17.72 11.12
C LYS A 61 -5.55 16.51 10.19
N PHE A 62 -4.91 16.59 9.02
CA PHE A 62 -4.83 15.45 8.11
C PHE A 62 -3.98 14.34 8.71
N LYS A 63 -2.84 14.68 9.32
CA LYS A 63 -1.95 13.71 9.98
C LYS A 63 -2.67 12.93 11.10
N LYS A 64 -3.46 13.60 11.93
CA LYS A 64 -4.28 12.97 12.98
C LYS A 64 -5.32 12.01 12.39
N SER A 65 -6.13 12.49 11.44
CA SER A 65 -7.12 11.66 10.73
C SER A 65 -6.48 10.43 10.06
N PHE A 66 -5.30 10.61 9.47
CA PHE A 66 -4.59 9.53 8.79
C PHE A 66 -4.06 8.49 9.79
N ALA A 67 -3.53 8.92 10.94
CA ALA A 67 -3.12 8.02 12.00
C ALA A 67 -4.29 7.18 12.55
N ASP A 68 -5.47 7.78 12.71
CA ASP A 68 -6.67 7.04 13.13
C ASP A 68 -7.12 6.02 12.06
N TYR A 69 -7.05 6.40 10.76
CA TYR A 69 -7.27 5.47 9.65
C TYR A 69 -6.29 4.28 9.68
N LEU A 70 -5.00 4.54 9.87
CA LEU A 70 -3.99 3.47 9.93
C LEU A 70 -4.19 2.56 11.13
N ARG A 71 -4.58 3.11 12.29
CA ARG A 71 -4.91 2.31 13.48
C ARG A 71 -6.09 1.37 13.18
N ALA A 72 -7.16 1.88 12.58
CA ALA A 72 -8.31 1.06 12.22
C ALA A 72 -7.94 -0.03 11.19
N LEU A 73 -7.13 0.31 10.18
CA LEU A 73 -6.62 -0.65 9.20
C LEU A 73 -5.86 -1.78 9.90
N LYS A 74 -4.94 -1.43 10.81
CA LYS A 74 -4.11 -2.35 11.57
C LYS A 74 -4.93 -3.29 12.48
N GLU A 75 -5.94 -2.74 13.16
CA GLU A 75 -6.82 -3.52 14.03
C GLU A 75 -7.68 -4.54 13.27
N ILE A 76 -8.12 -4.20 12.06
CA ILE A 76 -9.03 -5.05 11.28
C ILE A 76 -8.28 -6.06 10.40
N TYR A 77 -7.18 -5.62 9.76
CA TYR A 77 -6.52 -6.35 8.68
C TYR A 77 -5.05 -6.70 8.97
N GLY A 78 -4.51 -6.27 10.11
CA GLY A 78 -3.10 -6.43 10.44
C GLY A 78 -2.22 -5.34 9.82
N ASN A 79 -0.91 -5.46 10.00
CA ASN A 79 0.05 -4.42 9.60
C ASN A 79 1.02 -4.84 8.49
N SER A 80 0.94 -6.10 8.04
CA SER A 80 1.81 -6.60 6.99
C SER A 80 1.23 -6.22 5.62
N SER A 81 2.08 -5.93 4.65
CA SER A 81 1.71 -5.60 3.28
C SER A 81 2.70 -6.16 2.28
N LEU A 82 2.31 -6.14 1.00
CA LEU A 82 3.12 -6.66 -0.10
C LEU A 82 3.50 -5.51 -1.03
N LEU A 83 4.80 -5.31 -1.23
CA LEU A 83 5.31 -4.43 -2.28
C LEU A 83 5.59 -5.23 -3.55
N VAL A 84 5.08 -4.74 -4.67
CA VAL A 84 5.32 -5.24 -6.03
C VAL A 84 6.17 -4.21 -6.75
N LEU A 85 7.45 -4.51 -6.98
CA LEU A 85 8.40 -3.67 -7.70
C LEU A 85 8.37 -4.05 -9.19
N ILE A 86 8.16 -3.06 -10.04
CA ILE A 86 8.18 -3.18 -11.49
C ILE A 86 9.45 -2.49 -12.01
N LYS A 87 10.23 -3.21 -12.81
CA LYS A 87 11.35 -2.64 -13.57
C LYS A 87 11.07 -2.82 -15.05
N SER A 88 11.02 -1.72 -15.79
CA SER A 88 10.94 -1.74 -17.24
C SER A 88 12.29 -1.41 -17.86
N ASN A 89 12.68 -2.16 -18.89
CA ASN A 89 13.80 -1.78 -19.77
C ASN A 89 13.33 -1.10 -21.06
N ASN A 90 12.02 -1.12 -21.31
CA ASN A 90 11.42 -0.68 -22.58
C ASN A 90 10.65 0.64 -22.44
N LYS A 91 10.35 1.06 -21.20
CA LYS A 91 9.63 2.30 -20.89
C LYS A 91 10.53 3.26 -20.10
N ASP A 92 10.41 4.55 -20.36
CA ASP A 92 10.98 5.57 -19.48
C ASP A 92 10.09 5.78 -18.24
N TYR A 93 10.51 6.66 -17.33
CA TYR A 93 9.80 6.89 -16.07
C TYR A 93 8.43 7.53 -16.27
N ASP A 94 8.24 8.39 -17.28
CA ASP A 94 6.96 9.07 -17.50
C ASP A 94 5.94 8.07 -18.05
N ALA A 95 6.35 7.23 -19.01
CA ALA A 95 5.50 6.16 -19.56
C ALA A 95 5.16 5.10 -18.49
N LEU A 96 6.16 4.60 -17.76
CA LEU A 96 5.92 3.61 -16.70
C LEU A 96 5.12 4.20 -15.54
N GLY A 97 5.42 5.44 -15.13
CA GLY A 97 4.71 6.15 -14.07
C GLY A 97 3.24 6.35 -14.40
N LYS A 98 2.92 6.67 -15.65
CA LYS A 98 1.53 6.73 -16.14
C LYS A 98 0.85 5.36 -16.10
N ASP A 99 1.49 4.32 -16.63
CA ASP A 99 0.95 2.95 -16.59
C ASP A 99 0.63 2.51 -15.15
N ILE A 100 1.51 2.84 -14.20
CA ILE A 100 1.33 2.54 -12.77
C ILE A 100 0.16 3.32 -12.18
N LEU A 101 0.07 4.63 -12.45
CA LEU A 101 -1.01 5.46 -11.95
C LEU A 101 -2.38 5.00 -12.49
N ASP A 102 -2.47 4.76 -13.80
CA ASP A 102 -3.69 4.30 -14.46
C ASP A 102 -4.15 2.95 -13.86
N LYS A 103 -3.22 2.00 -13.69
CA LYS A 103 -3.51 0.70 -13.07
C LYS A 103 -3.87 0.83 -11.58
N LYS A 104 -3.24 1.74 -10.82
CA LYS A 104 -3.64 2.07 -9.43
C LYS A 104 -5.09 2.53 -9.38
N MET A 105 -5.51 3.39 -10.31
CA MET A 105 -6.89 3.88 -10.35
C MET A 105 -7.89 2.76 -10.68
N GLU A 106 -7.57 1.91 -11.66
CA GLU A 106 -8.37 0.75 -12.04
C GLU A 106 -8.55 -0.22 -10.85
N LEU A 107 -7.45 -0.60 -10.19
CA LEU A 107 -7.46 -1.52 -9.05
C LEU A 107 -8.27 -0.95 -7.87
N ARG A 108 -8.15 0.36 -7.59
CA ARG A 108 -8.95 1.01 -6.53
C ARG A 108 -10.44 0.98 -6.82
N GLN A 109 -10.84 1.12 -8.07
CA GLN A 109 -12.25 1.05 -8.46
C GLN A 109 -12.76 -0.39 -8.39
N LYS A 110 -11.99 -1.35 -8.95
CA LYS A 110 -12.36 -2.77 -9.00
C LYS A 110 -12.50 -3.41 -7.62
N PHE A 111 -11.63 -3.03 -6.68
CA PHE A 111 -11.57 -3.59 -5.33
C PHE A 111 -12.03 -2.60 -4.24
N ALA A 112 -12.89 -1.64 -4.62
CA ALA A 112 -13.45 -0.67 -3.68
C ALA A 112 -14.26 -1.37 -2.58
N LYS A 113 -13.95 -1.05 -1.31
CA LYS A 113 -14.76 -1.48 -0.15
C LYS A 113 -15.83 -0.43 0.09
N THR A 114 -17.08 -0.78 -0.17
CA THR A 114 -18.24 0.13 -0.02
C THR A 114 -19.02 -0.14 1.27
N ASP A 115 -18.67 -1.22 1.98
CA ASP A 115 -19.33 -1.72 3.17
C ASP A 115 -18.66 -1.28 4.48
N ILE A 116 -17.43 -0.77 4.42
CA ILE A 116 -16.63 -0.39 5.59
C ILE A 116 -15.97 0.97 5.35
N ALA A 117 -16.16 1.91 6.30
CA ALA A 117 -15.48 3.20 6.31
C ALA A 117 -15.00 3.56 7.72
N VAL A 118 -13.92 4.34 7.81
CA VAL A 118 -13.41 4.89 9.07
C VAL A 118 -13.97 6.29 9.25
N VAL A 119 -14.62 6.54 10.40
CA VAL A 119 -15.10 7.87 10.77
C VAL A 119 -14.17 8.46 11.82
N THR A 120 -13.45 9.53 11.47
CA THR A 120 -12.56 10.25 12.38
C THR A 120 -13.18 11.58 12.78
N ASN A 121 -13.01 11.98 14.04
CA ASN A 121 -13.49 13.28 14.53
C ASN A 121 -12.35 14.31 14.56
N ASN A 122 -12.47 15.40 13.80
CA ASN A 122 -11.46 16.45 13.63
C ASN A 122 -11.75 17.75 14.41
N THR A 123 -12.69 17.76 15.36
CA THR A 123 -12.89 18.91 16.25
C THR A 123 -12.02 18.88 17.49
N GLU A 124 -11.75 20.09 17.98
CA GLU A 124 -11.39 20.38 19.37
C GLU A 124 -12.59 20.97 20.16
N LEU A 125 -13.81 21.05 19.59
CA LEU A 125 -14.98 21.76 20.14
C LEU A 125 -16.35 21.11 19.86
N ASP A 126 -17.32 21.38 20.76
CA ASP A 126 -18.66 20.79 20.92
C ASP A 126 -19.82 21.32 20.00
N ALA A 127 -20.39 20.53 19.06
CA ALA A 127 -21.82 20.54 18.51
C ALA A 127 -22.40 19.26 17.72
N SER A 128 -23.39 18.49 18.25
CA SER A 128 -23.64 17.03 17.94
C SER A 128 -24.12 16.65 16.53
N ASN A 129 -23.59 15.55 15.94
CA ASN A 129 -24.05 15.02 14.64
C ASN A 129 -24.38 13.51 14.64
N ARG A 130 -25.25 13.09 13.71
CA ARG A 130 -25.83 11.74 13.58
C ARG A 130 -25.39 11.08 12.27
N ILE A 131 -24.82 9.86 12.30
CA ILE A 131 -24.70 8.98 11.13
C ILE A 131 -25.87 8.01 11.14
N VAL A 132 -26.58 7.89 10.02
CA VAL A 132 -27.66 6.92 9.84
C VAL A 132 -27.08 5.70 9.12
N LEU A 133 -26.94 4.59 9.84
CA LEU A 133 -26.63 3.28 9.23
C LEU A 133 -27.95 2.57 8.94
N THR A 134 -28.19 2.23 7.68
CA THR A 134 -29.30 1.38 7.26
C THR A 134 -28.80 -0.03 6.98
N ASP A 135 -29.61 -1.06 7.27
CA ASP A 135 -29.35 -2.40 6.74
C ASP A 135 -29.60 -2.44 5.22
N LEU A 136 -29.35 -3.61 4.60
CA LEU A 136 -29.53 -3.83 3.15
C LEU A 136 -30.99 -3.61 2.69
N ASP A 137 -31.94 -3.62 3.62
CA ASP A 137 -33.38 -3.41 3.38
C ASP A 137 -33.81 -1.98 3.75
N PHE A 138 -32.85 -1.06 3.91
CA PHE A 138 -33.05 0.34 4.33
C PHE A 138 -33.65 0.52 5.74
N ASN A 139 -33.71 -0.53 6.57
CA ASN A 139 -34.17 -0.39 7.94
C ASN A 139 -33.10 0.28 8.80
N SER A 140 -33.55 1.22 9.63
CA SER A 140 -32.66 1.95 10.53
C SER A 140 -32.10 1.03 11.61
N MET A 141 -30.79 0.79 11.60
CA MET A 141 -30.11 0.05 12.66
C MET A 141 -29.88 0.95 13.89
N LYS A 142 -29.83 0.33 15.08
CA LYS A 142 -29.62 1.05 16.36
C LYS A 142 -28.30 1.82 16.32
N GLN A 143 -28.39 3.14 16.30
CA GLN A 143 -27.25 4.01 16.02
C GLN A 143 -26.24 4.06 17.17
N ARG A 144 -24.95 4.11 16.83
CA ARG A 144 -23.93 4.64 17.72
C ARG A 144 -23.98 6.16 17.63
N ILE A 145 -24.55 6.79 18.65
CA ILE A 145 -24.57 8.25 18.79
C ILE A 145 -23.14 8.70 19.06
N PHE A 146 -22.60 9.60 18.23
CA PHE A 146 -21.40 10.33 18.62
C PHE A 146 -21.77 11.21 19.81
N LYS A 147 -21.15 10.93 20.95
CA LYS A 147 -21.45 11.62 22.22
C LYS A 147 -20.97 13.06 22.23
N GLU A 148 -19.98 13.35 21.40
CA GLU A 148 -19.25 14.60 21.42
C GLU A 148 -19.28 15.30 20.10
N PRO A 149 -19.22 16.63 20.17
CA PRO A 149 -19.06 17.46 19.03
C PRO A 149 -18.16 17.10 17.87
N GLY A 150 -18.56 17.28 16.59
CA GLY A 150 -17.48 17.46 15.63
C GLY A 150 -17.60 17.62 14.13
N ASN A 151 -16.41 17.87 13.57
CA ASN A 151 -16.08 17.86 12.15
C ASN A 151 -15.62 16.45 11.80
N TYR A 152 -16.54 15.60 11.35
CA TYR A 152 -16.21 14.21 11.04
C TYR A 152 -15.67 14.08 9.63
N ARG A 153 -14.63 13.26 9.47
CA ARG A 153 -14.14 12.81 8.18
C ARG A 153 -14.43 11.33 8.03
N ILE A 154 -15.08 10.98 6.92
CA ILE A 154 -15.27 9.59 6.52
C ILE A 154 -14.14 9.26 5.54
N SER A 155 -13.42 8.17 5.81
CA SER A 155 -12.33 7.68 4.97
C SER A 155 -12.63 6.26 4.54
N ASP A 156 -12.77 6.07 3.23
CA ASP A 156 -12.95 4.75 2.64
C ASP A 156 -11.61 3.99 2.60
N PHE A 157 -11.69 2.68 2.78
CA PHE A 157 -10.55 1.80 2.60
C PHE A 157 -10.23 1.67 1.11
N ASN A 158 -8.94 1.71 0.79
CA ASN A 158 -8.46 1.44 -0.55
C ASN A 158 -7.25 0.52 -0.47
N VAL A 159 -7.32 -0.57 -1.23
CA VAL A 159 -6.44 -1.74 -1.09
C VAL A 159 -5.03 -1.54 -1.62
N ILE A 160 -4.76 -0.43 -2.31
CA ILE A 160 -3.49 -0.22 -3.03
C ILE A 160 -2.95 1.20 -2.92
N HIS A 161 -1.63 1.29 -2.80
CA HIS A 161 -0.84 2.51 -2.87
C HIS A 161 0.22 2.38 -3.97
N SER A 162 0.55 3.50 -4.63
CA SER A 162 1.62 3.61 -5.61
C SER A 162 1.99 5.11 -5.73
N PRO A 163 3.20 5.43 -6.24
CA PRO A 163 3.62 6.81 -6.44
C PRO A 163 2.69 7.49 -7.45
N ASP A 164 2.71 8.81 -7.45
CA ASP A 164 2.14 9.59 -8.54
C ASP A 164 3.05 9.48 -9.79
N SER A 165 2.52 9.82 -10.97
CA SER A 165 3.17 9.50 -12.24
C SER A 165 4.43 10.33 -12.54
N ASP A 166 4.75 11.35 -11.75
CA ASP A 166 5.90 12.20 -12.00
C ASP A 166 7.21 11.52 -11.59
N GLN A 167 8.21 11.59 -12.47
CA GLN A 167 9.50 10.91 -12.28
C GLN A 167 10.19 11.26 -10.94
N GLU A 168 10.09 12.51 -10.49
CA GLU A 168 10.77 12.97 -9.28
C GLU A 168 10.17 12.30 -8.04
N THR A 169 8.84 12.29 -7.91
CA THR A 169 8.11 11.57 -6.85
C THR A 169 8.43 10.09 -6.85
N VAL A 170 8.37 9.42 -8.01
CA VAL A 170 8.68 7.99 -8.11
C VAL A 170 10.08 7.70 -7.58
N LYS A 171 11.08 8.49 -8.01
CA LYS A 171 12.47 8.32 -7.57
C LYS A 171 12.65 8.60 -6.08
N ASP A 172 12.00 9.62 -5.55
CA ASP A 172 12.13 9.98 -4.14
C ASP A 172 11.46 8.97 -3.22
N GLU A 173 10.26 8.49 -3.56
CA GLU A 173 9.59 7.42 -2.81
C GLU A 173 10.38 6.10 -2.85
N LEU A 174 10.97 5.74 -3.99
CA LEU A 174 11.85 4.57 -4.07
C LEU A 174 13.10 4.72 -3.18
N LYS A 175 13.68 5.92 -3.07
CA LYS A 175 14.79 6.19 -2.13
C LYS A 175 14.32 6.05 -0.68
N ILE A 176 13.13 6.52 -0.35
CA ILE A 176 12.54 6.36 0.98
C ILE A 176 12.41 4.87 1.31
N LEU A 177 11.76 4.09 0.43
CA LEU A 177 11.58 2.65 0.57
C LEU A 177 12.90 1.89 0.75
N TYR A 178 13.94 2.30 0.03
CA TYR A 178 15.28 1.74 0.21
C TYR A 178 15.89 2.12 1.57
N LYS A 179 15.83 3.40 1.94
CA LYS A 179 16.41 3.93 3.19
C LYS A 179 15.78 3.29 4.44
N ILE A 180 14.46 3.12 4.45
CA ILE A 180 13.73 2.47 5.55
C ILE A 180 13.86 0.93 5.52
N GLY A 181 14.50 0.38 4.49
CA GLY A 181 14.90 -1.02 4.43
C GLY A 181 13.88 -1.97 3.78
N VAL A 182 12.80 -1.48 3.18
CA VAL A 182 11.83 -2.33 2.46
C VAL A 182 12.50 -3.00 1.24
N LEU A 183 13.26 -2.24 0.45
CA LEU A 183 13.92 -2.73 -0.77
C LEU A 183 15.28 -3.40 -0.50
N LYS A 184 15.35 -4.24 0.54
CA LYS A 184 16.53 -5.04 0.85
C LYS A 184 16.31 -6.52 0.54
N SER A 185 17.40 -7.26 0.33
CA SER A 185 17.37 -8.67 -0.05
C SER A 185 16.64 -9.57 0.95
N GLU A 186 16.77 -9.28 2.25
CA GLU A 186 16.09 -10.05 3.31
C GLU A 186 14.56 -9.99 3.21
N ASN A 187 14.03 -8.91 2.65
CA ASN A 187 12.61 -8.67 2.47
C ASN A 187 12.09 -9.15 1.11
N MET A 188 12.98 -9.49 0.17
CA MET A 188 12.57 -10.07 -1.10
C MET A 188 11.89 -11.42 -0.88
N LEU A 189 10.82 -11.67 -1.62
CA LEU A 189 9.98 -12.86 -1.49
C LEU A 189 10.16 -13.79 -2.68
N ASP A 190 10.32 -15.07 -2.37
CA ASP A 190 10.32 -16.12 -3.37
C ASP A 190 8.90 -16.42 -3.84
N LYS A 191 8.78 -16.95 -5.06
CA LYS A 191 7.50 -17.32 -5.67
C LYS A 191 6.64 -18.21 -4.76
N ASN A 192 7.24 -19.15 -4.04
CA ASN A 192 6.52 -20.04 -3.11
C ASN A 192 5.80 -19.27 -1.99
N ILE A 193 6.37 -18.16 -1.52
CA ILE A 193 5.72 -17.31 -0.51
C ILE A 193 4.54 -16.57 -1.15
N ILE A 194 4.69 -16.08 -2.39
CA ILE A 194 3.60 -15.43 -3.13
C ILE A 194 2.45 -16.40 -3.37
N ASP A 195 2.73 -17.64 -3.79
CA ASP A 195 1.73 -18.69 -3.96
C ASP A 195 1.01 -19.01 -2.63
N THR A 196 1.74 -18.94 -1.52
CA THR A 196 1.18 -19.14 -0.16
C THR A 196 0.26 -17.98 0.24
N ILE A 197 0.67 -16.73 -0.01
CA ILE A 197 -0.18 -15.55 0.19
C ILE A 197 -1.45 -15.65 -0.66
N ARG A 198 -1.33 -16.04 -1.93
CA ARG A 198 -2.46 -16.24 -2.85
C ARG A 198 -3.42 -17.32 -2.39
N LYS A 199 -2.88 -18.44 -1.92
CA LYS A 199 -3.65 -19.58 -1.40
C LYS A 199 -4.45 -19.22 -0.16
N TYR A 200 -3.80 -18.56 0.81
CA TYR A 200 -4.42 -18.28 2.12
C TYR A 200 -5.04 -16.88 2.22
N LYS A 201 -4.83 -16.02 1.22
CA LYS A 201 -5.38 -14.65 1.14
C LYS A 201 -5.09 -13.82 2.38
N THR A 202 -3.85 -13.92 2.86
CA THR A 202 -3.38 -13.27 4.10
C THR A 202 -1.91 -12.90 3.97
N PHE A 203 -1.53 -11.80 4.62
CA PHE A 203 -0.13 -11.39 4.74
C PHE A 203 0.52 -11.87 6.04
N GLU A 204 -0.20 -12.55 6.94
CA GLU A 204 0.39 -13.09 8.18
C GLU A 204 1.49 -14.13 7.91
N VAL A 205 1.47 -14.77 6.74
CA VAL A 205 2.53 -15.70 6.29
C VAL A 205 3.88 -15.00 6.10
N LEU A 206 3.91 -13.67 6.00
CA LEU A 206 5.13 -12.86 5.93
C LEU A 206 5.84 -12.73 7.28
N ASN A 207 5.12 -12.94 8.38
CA ASN A 207 5.59 -12.78 9.75
C ASN A 207 6.19 -14.08 10.33
N VAL A 208 6.20 -15.17 9.57
CA VAL A 208 6.80 -16.45 9.98
C VAL A 208 8.31 -16.39 9.73
N ASP A 209 9.14 -16.70 10.75
CA ASP A 209 10.60 -16.73 10.57
C ASP A 209 10.95 -17.78 9.50
N LYS A 210 11.58 -17.33 8.40
CA LYS A 210 11.95 -18.18 7.26
C LYS A 210 12.83 -19.37 7.67
N ARG A 211 13.51 -19.28 8.83
CA ARG A 211 14.30 -20.37 9.44
C ARG A 211 13.44 -21.49 10.04
N GLU A 212 12.21 -21.21 10.46
CA GLU A 212 11.29 -22.23 10.98
C GLU A 212 10.64 -23.06 9.86
N ILE A 213 10.69 -22.57 8.62
CA ILE A 213 10.12 -23.24 7.42
C ILE A 213 11.18 -23.80 6.45
N GLY A 214 12.46 -23.81 6.83
CA GLY A 214 13.52 -24.53 6.12
C GLY A 214 13.97 -23.95 4.77
N ILE A 215 13.82 -22.64 4.54
CA ILE A 215 14.24 -21.99 3.28
C ILE A 215 15.59 -21.28 3.48
N GLU A 216 16.63 -21.73 2.77
CA GLU A 216 17.96 -21.10 2.75
C GLU A 216 18.02 -19.91 1.77
N TYR A 217 18.70 -18.84 2.17
CA TYR A 217 18.89 -17.64 1.34
C TYR A 217 19.92 -17.89 0.23
N PRO A 218 19.66 -17.51 -1.03
CA PRO A 218 20.72 -17.28 -2.00
C PRO A 218 21.48 -16.01 -1.58
N SER A 219 22.78 -16.15 -1.30
CA SER A 219 23.68 -15.01 -1.23
C SER A 219 23.82 -14.40 -2.62
N MET A 220 23.73 -13.07 -2.71
CA MET A 220 24.41 -12.16 -3.66
C MET A 220 23.59 -10.89 -3.87
N GLY A 221 23.78 -9.93 -2.96
CA GLY A 221 23.52 -8.53 -3.22
C GLY A 221 24.72 -7.92 -3.92
N GLU A 222 24.74 -7.90 -5.26
CA GLU A 222 25.76 -7.12 -6.00
C GLU A 222 25.27 -6.44 -7.28
N HIS A 223 23.97 -6.55 -7.65
CA HIS A 223 23.47 -5.94 -8.90
C HIS A 223 22.61 -4.67 -8.75
N MET A 224 22.22 -4.26 -7.53
CA MET A 224 21.46 -3.00 -7.32
C MET A 224 22.33 -1.77 -7.01
N MET A 225 23.62 -1.96 -6.74
CA MET A 225 24.51 -0.90 -6.24
C MET A 225 25.00 0.07 -7.32
N ASP A 226 24.96 -0.30 -8.61
CA ASP A 226 25.66 0.48 -9.64
C ASP A 226 24.80 1.52 -10.37
N SER A 227 23.49 1.31 -10.44
CA SER A 227 22.55 2.21 -11.13
C SER A 227 21.98 3.30 -10.20
N VAL A 228 21.90 3.07 -8.88
CA VAL A 228 21.37 4.06 -7.92
C VAL A 228 22.47 5.00 -7.40
N ARG A 229 23.73 4.56 -7.33
CA ARG A 229 24.86 5.41 -6.91
C ARG A 229 25.35 6.36 -7.99
N ARG A 230 25.17 6.02 -9.27
CA ARG A 230 25.58 6.86 -10.39
C ARG A 230 24.35 7.60 -10.89
N GLY A 231 24.07 8.79 -10.35
CA GLY A 231 22.93 9.62 -10.74
C GLY A 231 22.93 9.94 -12.24
N TYR A 232 22.28 9.08 -13.04
CA TYR A 232 22.02 9.20 -14.47
C TYR A 232 20.53 9.01 -14.78
#